data_AF-D9W5C3-F1
#
_entry.id   AF-D9W5C3-F1
#
_cell.length_a   1.000
_cell.length_b   1.000
_cell.length_c   1.000
_cell.angle_alpha   90.00
_cell.angle_beta   90.00
_cell.angle_gamma   90.00
#
_symmetry.space_group_name_H-M   'P 1'
#
loop_
_entity.id
_entity.type
_entity.pdbx_description
1 polymer ?
#
loop_
_entity_poly.entity_id
_entity_poly.type
_entity_poly.pdbx_seq_one_letter_code
_entity_poly.pdbx_strand_id
1 'polypeptide(L)'
;MPGGGPGPSPLPECDGAPAYAGLPELLAAAADGRPVPELVLARLPEPAADAELYGRGVAAAVDEVRELVGAWLAEERLAGSVLAVVTGGAEEVLPGEGVADLVGAAVRGFVRSVQAWLAGTGGGRVMLVDVDDSDASRKALVRALGGGEPDLALRDGVAYARRLVRAECVVPGAGAPTGGPGTVRLSGAVEGPRARESARHLVEAYGVRLVGPGEEAAAVVHLSGPDGPSLEASVDAALALDGHPTPLAFVTTVGAAVGSGGPECEAVLGAFLTALAARRRAAGLPAAVLG
;
A
#
# COMPACT_ATOMS: atom_id res chain seq x y z
N MET A 1 22.43 26.72 -16.81
CA MET A 1 22.80 25.50 -16.07
C MET A 1 22.24 25.61 -14.66
N PRO A 2 21.05 25.08 -14.35
CA PRO A 2 20.68 24.81 -12.98
C PRO A 2 21.18 23.41 -12.59
N GLY A 3 21.78 23.32 -11.40
CA GLY A 3 22.49 22.15 -10.91
C GLY A 3 21.58 20.95 -10.68
N GLY A 4 21.98 19.81 -11.24
CA GLY A 4 21.51 18.51 -10.81
C GLY A 4 22.11 18.20 -9.44
N GLY A 5 21.27 18.26 -8.41
CA GLY A 5 21.56 17.53 -7.17
C GLY A 5 21.65 16.03 -7.46
N PRO A 6 22.33 15.25 -6.61
CA PRO A 6 22.38 13.80 -6.79
C PRO A 6 20.94 13.28 -6.72
N GLY A 7 20.46 12.69 -7.81
CA GLY A 7 19.17 11.99 -7.82
C GLY A 7 19.17 10.85 -6.80
N PRO A 8 17.99 10.33 -6.42
CA PRO A 8 17.89 9.28 -5.42
C PRO A 8 18.82 8.10 -5.77
N SER A 9 19.56 7.67 -4.75
CA SER A 9 20.63 6.69 -4.80
C SER A 9 20.23 5.44 -5.58
N PRO A 10 21.08 4.93 -6.50
CA PRO A 10 20.91 3.57 -7.00
C PRO A 10 20.92 2.62 -5.79
N LEU A 11 20.05 1.61 -5.79
CA LEU A 11 20.10 0.47 -4.87
C LEU A 11 21.55 -0.05 -4.84
N PRO A 12 22.38 0.28 -3.82
CA PRO A 12 23.84 0.20 -3.95
C PRO A 12 24.40 -1.19 -3.73
N GLU A 13 23.67 -2.21 -4.14
CA GLU A 13 24.14 -3.61 -4.20
C GLU A 13 23.82 -4.35 -5.48
N CYS A 14 23.33 -3.60 -6.46
CA CYS A 14 23.48 -3.95 -7.86
C CYS A 14 24.81 -3.39 -8.42
N ASP A 15 25.88 -3.32 -7.62
CA ASP A 15 27.18 -2.82 -8.08
C ASP A 15 27.67 -3.65 -9.27
N GLY A 16 27.62 -3.04 -10.47
CA GLY A 16 27.97 -3.67 -11.74
C GLY A 16 26.83 -4.39 -12.49
N ALA A 17 25.61 -4.46 -11.92
CA ALA A 17 24.46 -4.97 -12.65
C ALA A 17 24.01 -3.96 -13.73
N PRO A 18 23.52 -4.42 -14.89
CA PRO A 18 23.04 -3.52 -15.93
C PRO A 18 21.79 -2.76 -15.43
N ALA A 19 21.80 -1.44 -15.62
CA ALA A 19 20.64 -0.60 -15.42
C ALA A 19 19.98 -0.31 -16.78
N TYR A 20 18.65 -0.27 -16.77
CA TYR A 20 17.83 0.07 -17.92
C TYR A 20 16.89 1.21 -17.50
N ALA A 21 16.69 2.20 -18.36
CA ALA A 21 15.75 3.30 -18.13
C ALA A 21 14.29 2.82 -18.07
N GLY A 22 14.01 1.63 -18.61
CA GLY A 22 12.72 0.97 -18.49
C GLY A 22 12.66 -0.34 -19.28
N LEU A 23 11.50 -0.98 -19.25
CA LEU A 23 11.25 -2.24 -19.95
C LEU A 23 11.60 -2.19 -21.45
N PRO A 24 11.30 -1.12 -22.22
CA PRO A 24 11.66 -1.08 -23.64
C PRO A 24 13.16 -1.23 -23.91
N GLU A 25 14.01 -0.64 -23.05
CA GLU A 25 15.47 -0.74 -23.19
C GLU A 25 15.98 -2.14 -22.84
N LEU A 26 15.41 -2.77 -21.81
CA LEU A 26 15.69 -4.17 -21.48
C LEU A 26 15.35 -5.09 -22.66
N LEU A 27 14.19 -4.89 -23.29
CA LEU A 27 13.75 -5.70 -24.44
C LEU A 27 14.60 -5.46 -25.69
N ALA A 28 15.08 -4.24 -25.91
CA ALA A 28 16.02 -3.93 -26.99
C ALA A 28 17.36 -4.63 -26.76
N ALA A 29 17.90 -4.57 -25.54
CA ALA A 29 19.13 -5.27 -25.18
C ALA A 29 19.01 -6.80 -25.37
N ALA A 30 17.87 -7.39 -25.01
CA ALA A 30 17.59 -8.80 -25.25
C ALA A 30 17.50 -9.14 -26.74
N ALA A 31 16.90 -8.26 -27.56
CA ALA A 31 16.83 -8.42 -29.01
C ALA A 31 18.21 -8.34 -29.68
N ASP A 32 19.13 -7.55 -29.13
CA ASP A 32 20.54 -7.46 -29.55
C ASP A 32 21.40 -8.65 -29.07
N GLY A 33 20.78 -9.67 -28.49
CA GLY A 33 21.45 -10.90 -28.06
C GLY A 33 22.09 -10.86 -26.67
N ARG A 34 21.83 -9.81 -25.87
CA ARG A 34 22.22 -9.85 -24.45
C ARG A 34 21.35 -10.85 -23.69
N PRO A 35 21.90 -11.58 -22.70
CA PRO A 35 21.11 -12.49 -21.88
C PRO A 35 20.03 -11.74 -21.12
N VAL A 36 18.83 -12.32 -21.08
CA VAL A 36 17.73 -11.81 -20.26
C VAL A 36 18.04 -12.08 -18.78
N PRO A 37 17.97 -11.08 -17.89
CA PRO A 37 18.19 -11.28 -16.46
C PRO A 37 17.13 -12.20 -15.85
N GLU A 38 17.54 -13.10 -14.94
CA GLU A 38 16.61 -13.94 -14.17
C GLU A 38 15.79 -13.12 -13.16
N LEU A 39 16.36 -12.02 -12.64
CA LEU A 39 15.74 -11.11 -11.70
C LEU A 39 15.92 -9.67 -12.16
N VAL A 40 14.83 -8.90 -12.20
CA VAL A 40 14.83 -7.47 -12.50
C VAL A 40 14.20 -6.72 -11.32
N LEU A 41 14.93 -5.74 -10.80
CA LEU A 41 14.44 -4.86 -9.73
C LEU A 41 13.83 -3.60 -10.36
N ALA A 42 12.58 -3.30 -10.02
CA ALA A 42 11.90 -2.08 -10.40
C ALA A 42 11.59 -1.26 -9.14
N ARG A 43 12.35 -0.17 -8.94
CA ARG A 43 12.04 0.83 -7.90
C ARG A 43 11.35 2.01 -8.57
N LEU A 44 10.18 2.38 -8.06
CA LEU A 44 9.49 3.57 -8.53
C LEU A 44 10.22 4.84 -8.10
N PRO A 45 10.16 5.91 -8.91
CA PRO A 45 10.64 7.21 -8.48
C PRO A 45 9.83 7.69 -7.27
N GLU A 46 10.49 8.40 -6.35
CA GLU A 46 9.77 9.05 -5.26
C GLU A 46 8.76 10.05 -5.84
N PRO A 47 7.49 10.00 -5.40
CA PRO A 47 6.47 10.94 -5.84
C PRO A 47 6.88 12.36 -5.46
N ALA A 48 6.61 13.33 -6.33
CA ALA A 48 6.84 14.73 -6.03
C ALA A 48 6.04 15.13 -4.77
N ALA A 49 6.65 15.88 -3.86
CA ALA A 49 6.12 16.21 -2.53
C ALA A 49 4.92 17.20 -2.53
N ASP A 50 4.24 17.39 -3.66
CA ASP A 50 3.11 18.30 -3.75
C ASP A 50 1.86 17.68 -3.11
N ALA A 51 1.51 18.16 -1.92
CA ALA A 51 0.37 17.69 -1.15
C ALA A 51 -0.98 17.95 -1.85
N GLU A 52 -1.08 18.97 -2.72
CA GLU A 52 -2.32 19.28 -3.45
C GLU A 52 -2.60 18.29 -4.58
N LEU A 53 -1.57 17.56 -5.02
CA LEU A 53 -1.64 16.59 -6.11
C LEU A 53 -1.36 15.16 -5.64
N TYR A 54 -1.41 14.91 -4.33
CA TYR A 54 -0.97 13.63 -3.78
C TYR A 54 -1.84 12.46 -4.26
N GLY A 55 -3.18 12.60 -4.25
CA GLY A 55 -4.09 11.58 -4.80
C GLY A 55 -3.82 11.25 -6.27
N ARG A 56 -3.53 12.27 -7.08
CA ARG A 56 -3.11 12.10 -8.48
C ARG A 56 -1.77 11.37 -8.58
N GLY A 57 -0.80 11.72 -7.72
CA GLY A 57 0.50 11.06 -7.66
C GLY A 57 0.38 9.57 -7.31
N VAL A 58 -0.48 9.22 -6.35
CA VAL A 58 -0.80 7.83 -6.02
C VAL A 58 -1.38 7.10 -7.22
N ALA A 59 -2.39 7.68 -7.88
CA ALA A 59 -3.03 7.07 -9.04
C ALA A 59 -2.03 6.85 -10.19
N ALA A 60 -1.21 7.87 -10.50
CA ALA A 60 -0.20 7.79 -11.54
C ALA A 60 0.87 6.71 -11.27
N ALA A 61 1.35 6.60 -10.02
CA ALA A 61 2.33 5.58 -9.65
C ALA A 61 1.75 4.15 -9.76
N VAL A 62 0.50 3.97 -9.35
CA VAL A 62 -0.20 2.68 -9.50
C VAL A 62 -0.41 2.34 -10.97
N ASP A 63 -0.78 3.31 -11.80
CA ASP A 63 -0.95 3.12 -13.25
C ASP A 63 0.39 2.78 -13.93
N GLU A 64 1.49 3.42 -13.55
CA GLU A 64 2.84 3.12 -14.05
C GLU A 64 3.25 1.67 -13.74
N VAL A 65 3.03 1.21 -12.51
CA VAL A 65 3.29 -0.20 -12.15
C VAL A 65 2.34 -1.15 -12.85
N ARG A 66 1.07 -0.75 -13.05
CA ARG A 66 0.12 -1.56 -13.81
C ARG A 66 0.60 -1.79 -15.24
N GLU A 67 1.03 -0.74 -15.93
CA GLU A 67 1.56 -0.85 -17.29
C GLU A 67 2.84 -1.69 -17.32
N LEU A 68 3.76 -1.47 -16.39
CA LEU A 68 4.99 -2.26 -16.28
C LEU A 68 4.70 -3.75 -16.07
N VAL A 69 3.86 -4.08 -15.10
CA VAL A 69 3.51 -5.47 -14.76
C VAL A 69 2.72 -6.12 -15.89
N GLY A 70 1.78 -5.40 -16.52
CA GLY A 70 1.02 -5.88 -17.66
C GLY A 70 1.94 -6.22 -18.85
N ALA A 71 2.82 -5.29 -19.22
CA ALA A 71 3.78 -5.51 -20.29
C ALA A 71 4.79 -6.63 -19.97
N TRP A 72 5.23 -6.73 -18.72
CA TRP A 72 6.11 -7.80 -18.25
C TRP A 72 5.47 -9.18 -18.38
N LEU A 73 4.22 -9.32 -17.95
CA LEU A 73 3.51 -10.60 -17.99
C LEU A 73 3.16 -11.03 -19.41
N ALA A 74 2.90 -10.07 -20.32
CA ALA A 74 2.60 -10.30 -21.73
C ALA A 74 3.84 -10.67 -22.58
N GLU A 75 5.05 -10.38 -22.10
CA GLU A 75 6.27 -10.64 -22.85
C GLU A 75 6.79 -12.08 -22.65
N GLU A 76 6.74 -12.87 -23.72
CA GLU A 76 7.19 -14.27 -23.72
C GLU A 76 8.68 -14.43 -23.46
N ARG A 77 9.53 -13.48 -23.90
CA ARG A 77 10.98 -13.50 -23.64
C ARG A 77 11.31 -13.40 -22.15
N LEU A 78 10.39 -12.88 -21.35
CA LEU A 78 10.51 -12.70 -19.90
C LEU A 78 9.76 -13.78 -19.11
N ALA A 79 9.30 -14.85 -19.76
CA ALA A 79 8.56 -15.93 -19.09
C ALA A 79 9.39 -16.63 -17.98
N GLY A 80 10.71 -16.69 -18.14
CA GLY A 80 11.64 -17.23 -17.14
C GLY A 80 12.19 -16.21 -16.14
N SER A 81 11.77 -14.94 -16.23
CA SER A 81 12.30 -13.85 -15.41
C SER A 81 11.31 -13.44 -14.33
N VAL A 82 11.86 -12.94 -13.22
CA VAL A 82 11.10 -12.41 -12.09
C VAL A 82 11.23 -10.88 -12.04
N LEU A 83 10.10 -10.19 -11.95
CA LEU A 83 10.04 -8.76 -11.66
C LEU A 83 9.86 -8.57 -10.15
N ALA A 84 10.83 -7.96 -9.47
CA ALA A 84 10.71 -7.54 -8.08
C ALA A 84 10.42 -6.04 -8.00
N VAL A 85 9.22 -5.68 -7.56
CA VAL A 85 8.85 -4.29 -7.27
C VAL A 85 9.41 -3.91 -5.91
N VAL A 86 10.23 -2.86 -5.87
CA VAL A 86 10.94 -2.40 -4.68
C VAL A 86 10.30 -1.11 -4.16
N THR A 87 9.86 -1.14 -2.90
CA THR A 87 9.37 0.03 -2.15
C THR A 87 10.31 0.35 -0.98
N GLY A 88 10.15 1.52 -0.34
CA GLY A 88 10.95 1.88 0.83
C GLY A 88 10.14 2.53 1.93
N GLY A 89 9.95 1.83 3.05
CA GLY A 89 9.17 2.34 4.17
C GLY A 89 7.68 2.46 3.86
N ALA A 90 7.16 1.54 3.04
CA ALA A 90 5.78 1.50 2.58
C ALA A 90 4.85 0.58 3.42
N GLU A 91 5.39 -0.06 4.45
CA GLU A 91 4.64 -0.93 5.36
C GLU A 91 5.24 -0.87 6.77
N GLU A 92 4.38 -0.91 7.79
CA GLU A 92 4.80 -1.06 9.18
C GLU A 92 5.12 -2.55 9.40
N VAL A 93 6.41 -2.90 9.42
CA VAL A 93 6.87 -4.29 9.61
C VAL A 93 7.09 -4.56 11.09
N LEU A 94 7.63 -3.57 11.79
CA LEU A 94 7.84 -3.60 13.24
C LEU A 94 6.87 -2.64 13.94
N PRO A 95 6.36 -3.00 15.13
CA PRO A 95 5.43 -2.12 15.86
C PRO A 95 6.02 -0.73 16.10
N GLY A 96 5.31 0.31 15.66
CA GLY A 96 5.70 1.71 15.88
C GLY A 96 6.70 2.27 14.87
N GLU A 97 7.11 1.50 13.86
CA GLU A 97 7.96 1.99 12.76
C GLU A 97 7.29 3.15 11.99
N GLY A 98 5.96 3.12 11.91
CA GLY A 98 5.21 4.03 11.05
C GLY A 98 5.38 3.68 9.57
N VAL A 99 4.81 4.52 8.70
CA VAL A 99 4.93 4.38 7.24
C VAL A 99 5.20 5.75 6.64
N ALA A 100 6.30 5.87 5.91
CA ALA A 100 6.71 7.10 5.24
C ALA A 100 6.21 7.14 3.79
N ASP A 101 6.28 5.99 3.10
CA ASP A 101 5.95 5.87 1.68
C ASP A 101 4.52 5.35 1.46
N LEU A 102 3.53 6.25 1.54
CA LEU A 102 2.15 5.86 1.27
C LEU A 102 1.89 5.53 -0.21
N VAL A 103 2.67 6.09 -1.13
CA VAL A 103 2.54 5.79 -2.56
C VAL A 103 2.99 4.37 -2.84
N GLY A 104 4.15 3.98 -2.29
CA GLY A 104 4.59 2.60 -2.24
C GLY A 104 3.55 1.70 -1.59
N ALA A 105 2.90 2.12 -0.50
CA ALA A 105 1.85 1.30 0.12
C ALA A 105 0.69 1.00 -0.84
N ALA A 106 0.24 1.99 -1.60
CA ALA A 106 -0.79 1.81 -2.63
C ALA A 106 -0.34 0.86 -3.74
N VAL A 107 0.91 1.00 -4.21
CA VAL A 107 1.55 0.12 -5.19
C VAL A 107 1.65 -1.32 -4.67
N ARG A 108 2.02 -1.51 -3.40
CA ARG A 108 2.02 -2.83 -2.74
C ARG A 108 0.62 -3.45 -2.82
N GLY A 109 -0.42 -2.67 -2.60
CA GLY A 109 -1.82 -3.10 -2.75
C GLY A 109 -2.14 -3.65 -4.15
N PHE A 110 -1.74 -2.93 -5.20
CA PHE A 110 -1.88 -3.41 -6.59
C PHE A 110 -1.07 -4.68 -6.86
N VAL A 111 0.21 -4.70 -6.51
CA VAL A 111 1.06 -5.87 -6.76
C VAL A 111 0.52 -7.11 -6.03
N ARG A 112 0.00 -6.95 -4.81
CA ARG A 112 -0.67 -8.03 -4.07
C ARG A 112 -1.90 -8.55 -4.80
N SER A 113 -2.68 -7.70 -5.47
CA SER A 113 -3.82 -8.18 -6.27
C SER A 113 -3.39 -8.96 -7.50
N VAL A 114 -2.31 -8.54 -8.16
CA VAL A 114 -1.69 -9.30 -9.25
C VAL A 114 -1.17 -10.65 -8.74
N GLN A 115 -0.48 -10.69 -7.60
CA GLN A 115 0.03 -11.92 -7.01
C GLN A 115 -1.10 -12.91 -6.66
N ALA A 116 -2.20 -12.42 -6.10
CA ALA A 116 -3.37 -13.26 -5.82
C ALA A 116 -3.98 -13.85 -7.10
N TRP A 117 -4.02 -13.07 -8.19
CA TRP A 117 -4.45 -13.56 -9.50
C TRP A 117 -3.48 -14.61 -10.08
N LEU A 118 -2.16 -14.38 -9.97
CA LEU A 118 -1.12 -15.29 -10.45
C LEU A 118 -1.03 -16.61 -9.66
N ALA A 119 -1.45 -16.63 -8.40
CA ALA A 119 -1.44 -17.82 -7.56
C ALA A 119 -2.22 -19.00 -8.19
N GLY A 120 -3.25 -18.71 -9.00
CA GLY A 120 -4.03 -19.73 -9.71
C GLY A 120 -3.46 -20.19 -11.06
N THR A 121 -2.45 -19.51 -11.61
CA THR A 121 -1.97 -19.72 -12.99
C THR A 121 -0.50 -20.13 -13.11
N GLY A 122 0.24 -20.20 -12.00
CA GLY A 122 1.64 -20.65 -11.99
C GLY A 122 2.61 -19.86 -11.11
N GLY A 123 2.17 -18.78 -10.45
CA GLY A 123 2.92 -18.05 -9.41
C GLY A 123 4.30 -17.47 -9.82
N GLY A 124 4.96 -16.78 -8.89
CA GLY A 124 6.42 -16.53 -8.91
C GLY A 124 6.99 -15.49 -9.88
N ARG A 125 6.23 -14.95 -10.85
CA ARG A 125 6.76 -13.98 -11.84
C ARG A 125 6.86 -12.54 -11.34
N VAL A 126 6.13 -12.21 -10.28
CA VAL A 126 6.10 -10.87 -9.68
C VAL A 126 6.30 -10.99 -8.17
N MET A 127 7.38 -10.38 -7.68
CA MET A 127 7.74 -10.30 -6.27
C MET A 127 7.63 -8.86 -5.77
N LEU A 128 7.50 -8.71 -4.46
CA LEU A 128 7.41 -7.44 -3.77
C LEU A 128 8.42 -7.41 -2.64
N VAL A 129 9.20 -6.33 -2.52
CA VAL A 129 10.15 -6.14 -1.42
C VAL A 129 10.14 -4.69 -0.94
N ASP A 130 9.94 -4.49 0.35
CA ASP A 130 10.12 -3.18 0.99
C ASP A 130 11.48 -3.11 1.69
N VAL A 131 12.26 -2.06 1.47
CA VAL A 131 13.62 -1.95 2.04
C VAL A 131 13.81 -0.65 2.80
N ASP A 132 14.47 -0.72 3.95
CA ASP A 132 14.81 0.47 4.77
C ASP A 132 16.05 1.23 4.28
N ASP A 133 16.64 0.81 3.17
CA ASP A 133 17.86 1.36 2.58
C ASP A 133 19.09 1.39 3.50
N SER A 134 19.09 0.64 4.61
CA SER A 134 20.30 0.38 5.39
C SER A 134 21.31 -0.41 4.55
N ASP A 135 22.61 -0.19 4.79
CA ASP A 135 23.66 -0.97 4.12
C ASP A 135 23.49 -2.47 4.36
N ALA A 136 22.97 -2.89 5.51
CA ALA A 136 22.72 -4.30 5.80
C ALA A 136 21.55 -4.88 4.97
N SER A 137 20.46 -4.13 4.79
CA SER A 137 19.32 -4.55 3.94
C SER A 137 19.69 -4.60 2.47
N ARG A 138 20.53 -3.67 2.02
CA ARG A 138 21.11 -3.72 0.69
C ARG A 138 21.91 -5.04 0.51
N LYS A 139 22.69 -5.45 1.52
CA LYS A 139 23.47 -6.73 1.56
C LYS A 139 22.62 -7.97 1.47
N ALA A 140 21.44 -7.88 2.04
CA ALA A 140 20.52 -9.00 2.09
C ALA A 140 19.63 -9.11 0.84
N LEU A 141 19.49 -8.05 0.03
CA LEU A 141 18.42 -7.92 -0.96
C LEU A 141 18.33 -9.07 -1.97
N VAL A 142 19.40 -9.30 -2.74
CA VAL A 142 19.42 -10.34 -3.78
C VAL A 142 19.23 -11.73 -3.17
N ARG A 143 19.86 -11.99 -2.02
CA ARG A 143 19.73 -13.25 -1.29
C ARG A 143 18.31 -13.47 -0.79
N ALA A 144 17.65 -12.44 -0.26
CA ALA A 144 16.29 -12.51 0.23
C ALA A 144 15.30 -12.83 -0.89
N LEU A 145 15.44 -12.16 -2.04
CA LEU A 145 14.63 -12.43 -3.25
C LEU A 145 14.86 -13.85 -3.79
N GLY A 146 16.09 -14.37 -3.72
CA GLY A 146 16.39 -15.76 -4.08
C GLY A 146 15.70 -16.81 -3.19
N GLY A 147 15.09 -16.42 -2.06
CA GLY A 147 14.34 -17.31 -1.18
C GLY A 147 12.96 -17.72 -1.71
N GLY A 148 12.45 -17.07 -2.76
CA GLY A 148 11.17 -17.40 -3.39
C GLY A 148 9.92 -16.92 -2.63
N GLU A 149 10.09 -16.13 -1.57
CA GLU A 149 8.98 -15.51 -0.82
C GLU A 149 8.42 -14.32 -1.62
N PRO A 150 7.13 -14.34 -2.03
CA PRO A 150 6.59 -13.37 -2.97
C PRO A 150 6.45 -11.95 -2.40
N ASP A 151 6.37 -11.81 -1.08
CA ASP A 151 6.16 -10.53 -0.39
C ASP A 151 7.08 -10.45 0.84
N LEU A 152 8.10 -9.60 0.73
CA LEU A 152 9.19 -9.44 1.68
C LEU A 152 9.30 -8.00 2.19
N ALA A 153 9.92 -7.86 3.35
CA ALA A 153 10.48 -6.60 3.81
C ALA A 153 11.87 -6.84 4.42
N LEU A 154 12.79 -5.88 4.24
CA LEU A 154 14.13 -5.88 4.80
C LEU A 154 14.28 -4.73 5.77
N ARG A 155 14.65 -5.07 7.01
CA ARG A 155 14.95 -4.14 8.10
C ARG A 155 16.29 -4.52 8.72
N ASP A 156 17.25 -3.61 8.71
CA ASP A 156 18.61 -3.80 9.20
C ASP A 156 19.26 -5.13 8.73
N GLY A 157 19.03 -5.52 7.47
CA GLY A 157 19.53 -6.77 6.90
C GLY A 157 18.74 -8.04 7.23
N VAL A 158 17.67 -7.94 8.02
CA VAL A 158 16.78 -9.05 8.36
C VAL A 158 15.60 -9.09 7.40
N ALA A 159 15.38 -10.25 6.79
CA ALA A 159 14.24 -10.51 5.91
C ALA A 159 13.01 -10.96 6.69
N TYR A 160 11.90 -10.27 6.47
CA TYR A 160 10.58 -10.59 7.00
C TYR A 160 9.67 -10.99 5.84
N ALA A 161 8.99 -12.13 5.97
CA ALA A 161 8.02 -12.59 4.98
C ALA A 161 6.60 -12.35 5.49
N ARG A 162 5.72 -11.88 4.60
CA ARG A 162 4.34 -11.57 4.97
C ARG A 162 3.55 -12.84 5.26
N ARG A 163 2.80 -12.86 6.37
CA ARG A 163 1.90 -13.95 6.75
C ARG A 163 0.60 -13.42 7.35
N LEU A 164 -0.49 -14.14 7.09
CA LEU A 164 -1.76 -13.92 7.78
C LEU A 164 -1.82 -14.81 9.01
N VAL A 165 -2.09 -14.21 10.16
CA VAL A 165 -2.30 -14.92 11.42
C VAL A 165 -3.70 -14.59 11.94
N ARG A 166 -4.26 -15.48 12.76
CA ARG A 166 -5.52 -15.17 13.44
C ARG A 166 -5.27 -14.04 14.43
N ALA A 167 -6.02 -12.95 14.31
CA ALA A 167 -6.01 -11.90 15.31
C ALA A 167 -6.64 -12.41 16.61
N GLU A 168 -6.00 -12.17 17.74
CA GLU A 168 -6.66 -12.30 19.04
C GLU A 168 -7.67 -11.16 19.17
N CYS A 169 -8.95 -11.51 19.33
CA CYS A 169 -9.99 -10.51 19.51
C CYS A 169 -9.84 -9.89 20.90
N VAL A 170 -9.29 -8.67 20.95
CA VAL A 170 -9.37 -7.83 22.15
C VAL A 170 -10.78 -7.28 22.21
N VAL A 171 -11.69 -8.02 22.83
CA VAL A 171 -13.00 -7.48 23.21
C VAL A 171 -12.71 -6.41 24.26
N PRO A 172 -13.08 -5.14 24.05
CA PRO A 172 -12.99 -4.15 25.12
C PRO A 172 -13.76 -4.71 26.31
N GLY A 173 -13.09 -4.87 27.46
CA GLY A 173 -13.78 -5.25 28.69
C GLY A 173 -14.95 -4.30 28.93
N ALA A 174 -16.00 -4.77 29.60
CA ALA A 174 -17.26 -4.07 29.87
C ALA A 174 -17.14 -2.74 30.68
N GLY A 175 -15.97 -2.10 30.69
CA GLY A 175 -15.65 -0.82 31.29
C GLY A 175 -14.71 0.07 30.45
N ALA A 176 -14.60 -0.13 29.11
CA ALA A 176 -14.15 0.96 28.25
C ALA A 176 -15.06 2.17 28.50
N PRO A 177 -14.53 3.41 28.59
CA PRO A 177 -15.36 4.57 28.89
C PRO A 177 -16.39 4.72 27.77
N THR A 178 -17.60 4.25 28.03
CA THR A 178 -18.80 4.68 27.32
C THR A 178 -19.03 6.13 27.77
N GLY A 179 -18.23 7.05 27.22
CA GLY A 179 -18.71 8.41 27.07
C GLY A 179 -20.10 8.30 26.44
N GLY A 180 -21.09 9.04 26.97
CA GLY A 180 -22.46 9.01 26.47
C GLY A 180 -22.52 9.15 24.95
N PRO A 181 -23.67 8.84 24.30
CA PRO A 181 -23.74 8.53 22.87
C PRO A 181 -22.90 9.50 22.03
N GLY A 182 -21.71 9.05 21.63
CA GLY A 182 -20.73 9.89 20.98
C GLY A 182 -21.23 10.31 19.60
N THR A 183 -20.75 11.44 19.09
CA THR A 183 -21.01 11.84 17.71
C THR A 183 -20.03 11.16 16.78
N VAL A 184 -20.54 10.51 15.72
CA VAL A 184 -19.72 9.89 14.68
C VAL A 184 -20.02 10.54 13.34
N ARG A 185 -18.96 10.92 12.60
CA ARG A 185 -19.09 11.38 11.22
C ARG A 185 -18.65 10.27 10.27
N LEU A 186 -19.49 9.98 9.29
CA LEU A 186 -19.11 9.12 8.17
C LEU A 186 -18.36 9.94 7.11
N SER A 187 -17.35 9.33 6.48
CA SER A 187 -16.54 9.92 5.41
C SER A 187 -16.20 8.88 4.35
N GLY A 188 -15.72 9.30 3.18
CA GLY A 188 -15.39 8.41 2.06
C GLY A 188 -16.63 7.97 1.30
N ALA A 189 -16.77 6.66 1.06
CA ALA A 189 -17.91 6.04 0.40
C ALA A 189 -19.15 6.01 1.31
N VAL A 190 -19.79 7.18 1.48
CA VAL A 190 -20.94 7.38 2.38
C VAL A 190 -22.31 7.10 1.73
N GLU A 191 -22.31 6.70 0.47
CA GLU A 191 -23.51 6.31 -0.27
C GLU A 191 -23.61 4.78 -0.43
N GLY A 192 -24.77 4.31 -0.89
CA GLY A 192 -24.97 2.89 -1.19
C GLY A 192 -25.25 1.97 0.02
N PRO A 193 -25.40 0.65 -0.23
CA PRO A 193 -25.82 -0.31 0.79
C PRO A 193 -24.84 -0.46 1.95
N ARG A 194 -23.53 -0.47 1.67
CA ARG A 194 -22.49 -0.61 2.70
C ARG A 194 -22.50 0.55 3.68
N ALA A 195 -22.65 1.77 3.20
CA ALA A 195 -22.74 2.95 4.04
C ALA A 195 -23.99 2.94 4.92
N ARG A 196 -25.15 2.55 4.35
CA ARG A 196 -26.40 2.41 5.11
C ARG A 196 -26.30 1.37 6.20
N GLU A 197 -25.72 0.21 5.92
CA GLU A 197 -25.56 -0.85 6.91
C GLU A 197 -24.57 -0.46 8.00
N SER A 198 -23.47 0.21 7.64
CA SER A 198 -22.50 0.73 8.61
C SER A 198 -23.14 1.80 9.52
N ALA A 199 -23.89 2.74 8.94
CA ALA A 199 -24.64 3.75 9.67
C ALA A 199 -25.63 3.12 10.64
N ARG A 200 -26.41 2.15 10.16
CA ARG A 200 -27.39 1.41 10.96
C ARG A 200 -26.71 0.67 12.12
N HIS A 201 -25.64 -0.07 11.85
CA HIS A 201 -24.92 -0.81 12.87
C HIS A 201 -24.33 0.10 13.95
N LEU A 202 -23.75 1.23 13.55
CA LEU A 202 -23.22 2.23 14.50
C LEU A 202 -24.33 2.75 15.42
N VAL A 203 -25.49 3.11 14.88
CA VAL A 203 -26.62 3.61 15.68
C VAL A 203 -27.23 2.51 16.55
N GLU A 204 -27.53 1.33 15.98
CA GLU A 204 -28.26 0.26 16.68
C GLU A 204 -27.38 -0.48 17.70
N ALA A 205 -26.12 -0.76 17.37
CA ALA A 205 -25.23 -1.55 18.24
C ALA A 205 -24.43 -0.68 19.22
N TYR A 206 -24.04 0.54 18.82
CA TYR A 206 -23.19 1.41 19.64
C TYR A 206 -23.89 2.68 20.14
N GLY A 207 -25.15 2.93 19.74
CA GLY A 207 -25.94 4.06 20.23
C GLY A 207 -25.39 5.44 19.84
N VAL A 208 -24.49 5.53 18.85
CA VAL A 208 -23.87 6.80 18.47
C VAL A 208 -24.83 7.69 17.67
N ARG A 209 -24.65 9.01 17.76
CA ARG A 209 -25.36 9.97 16.89
C ARG A 209 -24.54 10.26 15.65
N LEU A 210 -25.10 10.01 14.47
CA LEU A 210 -24.44 10.39 13.22
C LEU A 210 -24.57 11.91 13.00
N VAL A 211 -23.47 12.55 12.62
CA VAL A 211 -23.40 13.99 12.32
C VAL A 211 -22.90 14.25 10.90
N GLY A 212 -23.32 15.37 10.33
CA GLY A 212 -22.98 15.76 8.98
C GLY A 212 -21.57 16.32 8.82
N PRO A 213 -21.15 16.61 7.58
CA PRO A 213 -19.92 17.36 7.32
C PRO A 213 -19.99 18.75 7.97
N GLY A 214 -18.88 19.18 8.58
CA GLY A 214 -18.77 20.48 9.26
C GLY A 214 -19.26 20.49 10.72
N GLU A 215 -19.91 19.43 11.19
CA GLU A 215 -20.22 19.25 12.61
C GLU A 215 -19.04 18.59 13.35
N GLU A 216 -18.83 19.00 14.61
CA GLU A 216 -17.84 18.35 15.47
C GLU A 216 -18.26 16.91 15.81
N ALA A 217 -17.38 15.97 15.49
CA ALA A 217 -17.55 14.55 15.74
C ALA A 217 -16.52 14.05 16.74
N ALA A 218 -16.96 13.24 17.71
CA ALA A 218 -16.08 12.55 18.65
C ALA A 218 -15.22 11.48 17.95
N ALA A 219 -15.69 10.92 16.84
CA ALA A 219 -14.92 10.03 15.97
C ALA A 219 -15.32 10.16 14.49
N VAL A 220 -14.40 9.80 13.60
CA VAL A 220 -14.66 9.69 12.16
C VAL A 220 -14.52 8.25 11.73
N VAL A 221 -15.50 7.74 10.98
CA VAL A 221 -15.43 6.44 10.31
C VAL A 221 -15.36 6.70 8.81
N HIS A 222 -14.21 6.39 8.21
CA HIS A 222 -13.97 6.55 6.79
C HIS A 222 -14.21 5.22 6.08
N LEU A 223 -15.25 5.17 5.26
CA LEU A 223 -15.66 3.98 4.52
C LEU A 223 -14.96 3.95 3.16
N SER A 224 -14.35 2.81 2.80
CA SER A 224 -13.99 2.53 1.41
C SER A 224 -15.02 1.59 0.76
N GLY A 225 -15.12 1.62 -0.56
CA GLY A 225 -16.03 0.73 -1.28
C GLY A 225 -16.09 1.01 -2.78
N PRO A 226 -16.70 0.09 -3.54
CA PRO A 226 -16.76 0.16 -5.00
C PRO A 226 -17.64 1.30 -5.51
N ASP A 227 -18.65 1.69 -4.72
CA ASP A 227 -19.53 2.84 -4.99
C ASP A 227 -18.93 4.17 -4.51
N GLY A 228 -17.65 4.16 -4.11
CA GLY A 228 -16.93 5.32 -3.62
C GLY A 228 -16.46 6.28 -4.72
N PRO A 229 -15.85 7.41 -4.32
CA PRO A 229 -15.24 8.32 -5.28
C PRO A 229 -14.02 7.67 -5.98
N SER A 230 -13.44 8.35 -6.97
CA SER A 230 -12.21 7.88 -7.63
C SER A 230 -11.08 7.60 -6.62
N LEU A 231 -10.06 6.85 -7.03
CA LEU A 231 -8.88 6.59 -6.18
C LEU A 231 -8.24 7.91 -5.71
N GLU A 232 -8.04 8.87 -6.64
CA GLU A 232 -7.51 10.21 -6.34
C GLU A 232 -8.33 10.90 -5.24
N ALA A 233 -9.65 11.03 -5.45
CA ALA A 233 -10.53 11.68 -4.49
C ALA A 233 -10.64 10.93 -3.15
N SER A 234 -10.54 9.60 -3.16
CA SER A 234 -10.52 8.78 -1.95
C SER A 234 -9.24 9.02 -1.13
N VAL A 235 -8.09 9.08 -1.79
CA VAL A 235 -6.79 9.38 -1.17
C VAL A 235 -6.79 10.79 -0.58
N ASP A 236 -7.22 11.80 -1.34
CA ASP A 236 -7.26 13.18 -0.87
C ASP A 236 -8.21 13.34 0.33
N ALA A 237 -9.38 12.70 0.28
CA ALA A 237 -10.32 12.71 1.40
C ALA A 237 -9.75 12.03 2.66
N ALA A 238 -8.98 10.96 2.52
CA ALA A 238 -8.32 10.31 3.64
C ALA A 238 -7.17 11.15 4.21
N LEU A 239 -6.35 11.77 3.35
CA LEU A 239 -5.26 12.65 3.75
C LEU A 239 -5.75 13.92 4.46
N ALA A 240 -6.90 14.46 4.05
CA ALA A 240 -7.54 15.58 4.74
C ALA A 240 -7.88 15.27 6.21
N LEU A 241 -7.99 13.99 6.58
CA LEU A 241 -8.23 13.54 7.96
C LEU A 241 -6.93 13.24 8.73
N ASP A 242 -5.79 13.14 8.04
CA ASP A 242 -4.54 12.63 8.60
C ASP A 242 -3.93 13.52 9.68
N GLY A 243 -4.06 14.84 9.56
CA GLY A 243 -3.61 15.80 10.57
C GLY A 243 -4.60 16.00 11.73
N HIS A 244 -5.82 15.46 11.63
CA HIS A 244 -6.87 15.76 12.61
C HIS A 244 -6.72 14.89 13.88
N PRO A 245 -6.82 15.47 15.09
CA PRO A 245 -6.67 14.73 16.35
C PRO A 245 -7.84 13.78 16.65
N THR A 246 -8.93 13.87 15.90
CA THR A 246 -10.12 13.04 16.09
C THR A 246 -9.79 11.57 15.83
N PRO A 247 -10.23 10.65 16.72
CA PRO A 247 -10.19 9.22 16.47
C PRO A 247 -10.73 8.86 15.09
N LEU A 248 -9.94 8.11 14.32
CA LEU A 248 -10.24 7.75 12.95
C LEU A 248 -10.24 6.23 12.77
N ALA A 249 -11.32 5.68 12.25
CA ALA A 249 -11.38 4.28 11.84
C ALA A 249 -11.59 4.19 10.33
N PHE A 250 -10.70 3.49 9.63
CA PHE A 250 -10.85 3.15 8.23
C PHE A 250 -11.55 1.80 8.10
N VAL A 251 -12.67 1.75 7.40
CA VAL A 251 -13.39 0.50 7.12
C VAL A 251 -13.08 0.10 5.69
N THR A 252 -12.25 -0.93 5.55
CA THR A 252 -11.76 -1.51 4.28
C THR A 252 -12.38 -2.89 4.07
N THR A 253 -11.98 -3.61 3.02
CA THR A 253 -12.39 -5.01 2.82
C THR A 253 -11.25 -5.96 3.19
N VAL A 254 -11.57 -7.16 3.69
CA VAL A 254 -10.59 -8.26 3.80
C VAL A 254 -9.84 -8.45 2.48
N GLY A 255 -10.55 -8.33 1.35
CA GLY A 255 -9.97 -8.42 0.03
C GLY A 255 -8.85 -7.42 -0.22
N ALA A 256 -8.97 -6.23 0.35
CA ALA A 256 -7.90 -5.24 0.28
C ALA A 256 -6.66 -5.60 1.11
N ALA A 257 -6.83 -6.33 2.22
CA ALA A 257 -5.69 -6.82 3.01
C ALA A 257 -4.94 -7.96 2.30
N VAL A 258 -5.66 -8.88 1.65
CA VAL A 258 -5.08 -10.09 1.05
C VAL A 258 -4.85 -10.00 -0.46
N GLY A 259 -5.32 -8.93 -1.12
CA GLY A 259 -5.25 -8.76 -2.58
C GLY A 259 -6.26 -9.60 -3.36
N SER A 260 -7.31 -10.15 -2.74
CA SER A 260 -8.22 -11.09 -3.42
C SER A 260 -9.70 -10.67 -3.31
N GLY A 261 -10.53 -11.03 -4.29
CA GLY A 261 -11.99 -11.00 -4.12
C GLY A 261 -12.64 -9.63 -4.27
N GLY A 262 -12.00 -8.68 -4.95
CA GLY A 262 -12.57 -7.36 -5.28
C GLY A 262 -11.86 -6.71 -6.47
N PRO A 263 -12.36 -5.55 -6.95
CA PRO A 263 -11.67 -4.74 -7.95
C PRO A 263 -10.26 -4.38 -7.49
N GLU A 264 -9.29 -4.28 -8.41
CA GLU A 264 -7.91 -3.88 -8.11
C GLU A 264 -7.84 -2.60 -7.26
N CYS A 265 -8.75 -1.64 -7.50
CA CYS A 265 -8.84 -0.38 -6.76
C CYS A 265 -9.05 -0.57 -5.25
N GLU A 266 -9.70 -1.65 -4.80
CA GLU A 266 -9.90 -1.88 -3.37
C GLU A 266 -8.61 -2.26 -2.66
N ALA A 267 -7.77 -3.11 -3.28
CA ALA A 267 -6.48 -3.50 -2.72
C ALA A 267 -5.52 -2.32 -2.63
N VAL A 268 -5.51 -1.49 -3.67
CA VAL A 268 -4.75 -0.23 -3.69
C VAL A 268 -5.16 0.69 -2.55
N LEU A 269 -6.45 1.02 -2.46
CA LEU A 269 -6.94 1.94 -1.45
C LEU A 269 -6.82 1.37 -0.04
N GLY A 270 -7.12 0.09 0.19
CA GLY A 270 -7.00 -0.49 1.54
C GLY A 270 -5.55 -0.59 2.03
N ALA A 271 -4.59 -0.87 1.15
CA ALA A 271 -3.17 -0.83 1.52
C ALA A 271 -2.74 0.61 1.88
N PHE A 272 -3.15 1.59 1.08
CA PHE A 272 -2.94 3.01 1.39
C PHE A 272 -3.52 3.42 2.74
N LEU A 273 -4.80 3.09 3.02
CA LEU A 273 -5.46 3.44 4.29
C LEU A 273 -4.82 2.71 5.48
N THR A 274 -4.32 1.50 5.28
CA THR A 274 -3.59 0.75 6.32
C THR A 274 -2.28 1.44 6.69
N ALA A 275 -1.52 1.85 5.68
CA ALA A 275 -0.30 2.62 5.84
C ALA A 275 -0.56 3.99 6.49
N LEU A 276 -1.62 4.68 6.06
CA LEU A 276 -2.02 5.97 6.65
C LEU A 276 -2.35 5.82 8.14
N ALA A 277 -3.07 4.77 8.52
CA ALA A 277 -3.36 4.49 9.92
C ALA A 277 -2.09 4.20 10.73
N ALA A 278 -1.13 3.45 10.18
CA ALA A 278 0.16 3.20 10.82
C ALA A 278 0.97 4.50 11.00
N ARG A 279 1.02 5.36 9.98
CA ARG A 279 1.63 6.69 10.05
C ARG A 279 1.02 7.54 11.16
N ARG A 280 -0.31 7.59 11.26
CA ARG A 280 -1.02 8.30 12.34
C ARG A 280 -0.63 7.78 13.71
N ARG A 281 -0.62 6.45 13.90
CA ARG A 281 -0.26 5.84 15.18
C ARG A 281 1.18 6.17 15.58
N ALA A 282 2.13 6.12 14.65
CA ALA A 282 3.52 6.50 14.89
C ALA A 282 3.67 7.99 15.28
N ALA A 283 2.78 8.86 14.78
CA ALA A 283 2.68 10.26 15.18
C ALA A 283 1.90 10.49 16.50
N GLY A 284 1.46 9.43 17.19
CA GLY A 284 0.67 9.51 18.42
C GLY A 284 -0.81 9.85 18.22
N LEU A 285 -1.30 9.80 16.99
CA LEU A 285 -2.70 10.06 16.65
C LEU A 285 -3.52 8.76 16.64
N PRO A 286 -4.76 8.78 17.18
CA PRO A 286 -5.63 7.60 17.19
C PRO A 286 -6.06 7.22 15.76
N ALA A 287 -5.75 5.98 15.35
CA ALA A 287 -6.18 5.40 14.09
C ALA A 287 -6.36 3.87 14.17
N ALA A 288 -7.45 3.38 13.58
CA ALA A 288 -7.76 1.96 13.44
C ALA A 288 -8.12 1.60 11.99
N VAL A 289 -7.91 0.33 11.62
CA VAL A 289 -8.31 -0.22 10.33
C VAL A 289 -9.16 -1.46 10.60
N LEU A 290 -10.32 -1.54 9.97
CA LEU A 290 -11.30 -2.61 10.11
C LEU A 290 -11.51 -3.21 8.73
N GLY A 291 -11.22 -4.50 8.55
CA GLY A 291 -11.28 -5.22 7.26
C GLY A 291 -12.21 -6.41 7.30
#